data_AF-A0A6V7LC37-F1
#
_entry.id   AF-A0A6V7LC37-F1
#
_cell.length_a   1.000
_cell.length_b   1.000
_cell.length_c   1.000
_cell.angle_alpha   90.00
_cell.angle_beta   90.00
_cell.angle_gamma   90.00
#
_symmetry.space_group_name_H-M   'P 1'
#
loop_
_entity.id
_entity.type
_entity.pdbx_description
1 polymer ?
#
loop_
_entity_poly.entity_id
_entity_poly.type
_entity_poly.pdbx_seq_one_letter_code
_entity_poly.pdbx_strand_id
1 'polypeptide(L)' 'LGDLCIVSEDCTVKNSVCHEKSCNCAENYFEHYGKCYNGLSAPCEFNDECFATNSHCNSTHRCTCDEGYIAHSVNSCIQ' A
#
# COMPACT_ATOMS: atom_id res chain seq x y z
N LEU A 1 3.90 11.70 7.37
CA LEU A 1 2.60 11.34 6.71
C LEU A 1 1.55 12.24 7.33
N GLY A 2 0.75 12.93 6.53
CA GLY A 2 -0.10 14.03 6.99
C GLY A 2 0.63 15.38 7.14
N ASP A 3 1.92 15.44 6.77
CA ASP A 3 2.70 16.68 6.73
C ASP A 3 2.40 17.45 5.45
N LEU A 4 2.52 18.79 5.52
CA LEU A 4 2.38 19.65 4.35
C LEU A 4 3.54 19.43 3.38
N CYS A 5 3.21 19.26 2.11
CA CYS A 5 4.18 19.06 1.03
C CYS A 5 3.81 19.89 -0.20
N ILE A 6 4.79 20.15 -1.06
CA ILE A 6 4.61 20.79 -2.37
C ILE A 6 4.97 19.78 -3.47
N VAL A 7 6.03 19.00 -3.27
CA VAL A 7 6.48 17.94 -4.17
C VAL A 7 6.63 16.62 -3.42
N SER A 8 6.59 15.51 -4.15
CA SER A 8 6.71 14.17 -3.55
C SER A 8 8.05 13.96 -2.85
N GLU A 9 9.13 14.64 -3.24
CA GLU A 9 10.42 14.57 -2.54
C GLU A 9 10.40 15.22 -1.15
N ASP A 10 9.41 16.07 -0.84
CA ASP A 10 9.27 16.66 0.51
C ASP A 10 8.87 15.60 1.55
N CYS A 11 8.27 14.49 1.10
CA CYS A 11 7.80 13.44 1.96
C CYS A 11 8.96 12.49 2.35
N THR A 12 9.34 12.51 3.63
CA THR A 12 10.45 11.68 4.15
C THR A 12 10.11 10.20 4.27
N VAL A 13 8.82 9.85 4.18
CA VAL A 13 8.36 8.45 4.28
C VAL A 13 8.54 7.77 2.93
N LYS A 14 9.21 6.61 2.93
CA LYS A 14 9.40 5.80 1.73
C LYS A 14 8.04 5.35 1.18
N ASN A 15 7.89 5.36 -0.15
CA ASN A 15 6.63 5.05 -0.85
C ASN A 15 5.47 5.99 -0.49
N SER A 16 5.78 7.21 -0.05
CA SER A 16 4.80 8.29 0.08
C SER A 16 4.98 9.30 -1.06
N VAL A 17 3.89 9.97 -1.42
CA VAL A 17 3.80 10.98 -2.46
C VAL A 17 3.07 12.19 -1.93
N CYS A 18 3.36 13.35 -2.52
CA CYS A 18 2.60 14.54 -2.20
C CYS A 18 1.28 14.51 -2.95
N HIS A 19 0.17 14.38 -2.20
CA HIS A 19 -1.18 14.39 -2.75
C HIS A 19 -2.01 15.45 -2.03
N GLU A 20 -2.64 16.36 -2.77
CA GLU A 20 -3.43 17.46 -2.21
C GLU A 20 -2.68 18.31 -1.16
N LYS A 21 -1.38 18.56 -1.38
CA LYS A 21 -0.48 19.26 -0.44
C LYS A 21 -0.26 18.56 0.90
N SER A 22 -0.58 17.28 0.99
CA SER A 22 -0.33 16.43 2.14
C SER A 22 0.41 15.17 1.74
N CYS A 23 1.40 14.76 2.54
CA CYS A 23 2.10 13.51 2.32
C CYS A 23 1.17 12.33 2.59
N ASN A 24 0.88 11.56 1.55
CA ASN A 24 0.05 10.36 1.58
C ASN A 24 0.82 9.17 1.01
N CYS A 25 0.38 7.94 1.29
CA CYS A 25 0.99 6.78 0.65
C CYS A 25 0.74 6.77 -0.85
N ALA A 26 1.72 6.29 -1.61
CA ALA A 26 1.61 6.14 -3.05
C ALA A 26 0.46 5.18 -3.40
N GLU A 27 0.03 5.21 -4.65
CA GLU A 27 -1.01 4.31 -5.14
C GLU A 27 -0.61 2.83 -4.90
N ASN A 28 -1.57 2.04 -4.40
CA ASN A 28 -1.38 0.64 -3.97
C ASN A 28 -0.62 0.46 -2.66
N TYR A 29 -0.16 1.53 -2.01
CA TYR A 29 0.41 1.49 -0.66
C TYR A 29 -0.60 2.07 0.33
N PHE A 30 -0.55 1.59 1.56
CA PHE A 30 -1.42 2.08 2.63
C PHE A 30 -0.64 2.49 3.87
N GLU A 31 -1.19 3.45 4.59
CA GLU A 31 -0.59 3.93 5.82
C GLU A 31 -0.86 2.93 6.96
N HIS A 32 0.22 2.50 7.59
CA HIS A 32 0.17 1.68 8.80
C HIS A 32 1.31 2.09 9.71
N TYR A 33 1.00 2.50 10.94
CA TYR A 33 1.97 2.96 11.94
C TYR A 33 2.94 4.05 11.41
N GLY A 34 2.44 4.99 10.61
CA GLY A 34 3.24 6.09 10.07
C GLY A 34 4.23 5.67 8.98
N LYS A 35 4.03 4.50 8.37
CA LYS A 35 4.78 4.00 7.21
C LYS A 35 3.83 3.55 6.11
N CYS A 36 4.32 3.58 4.87
CA CYS A 36 3.57 3.09 3.73
C CYS A 36 3.96 1.65 3.42
N TYR A 37 3.04 0.74 3.68
CA TYR A 37 3.20 -0.69 3.41
C TYR A 37 2.51 -1.09 2.11
N ASN A 38 3.00 -2.16 1.52
CA ASN A 38 2.50 -2.69 0.25
C ASN A 38 1.10 -3.25 0.50
N GLY A 39 0.11 -2.63 -0.14
CA GLY A 39 -1.26 -3.09 -0.14
C GLY A 39 -1.59 -3.89 -1.39
N LEU A 40 -2.87 -4.03 -1.67
CA LEU A 40 -3.34 -4.71 -2.88
C LEU A 40 -2.84 -4.00 -4.15
N SER A 41 -2.44 -4.80 -5.14
CA SER A 41 -1.81 -4.40 -6.40
C SER A 41 -0.40 -3.80 -6.28
N ALA A 42 0.15 -3.63 -5.06
CA ALA A 42 1.53 -3.23 -4.88
C ALA A 42 2.49 -4.33 -5.34
N PRO A 43 3.68 -3.95 -5.84
CA PRO A 43 4.71 -4.93 -6.18
C PRO A 43 5.15 -5.71 -4.92
N CYS A 44 5.45 -6.99 -5.08
CA CYS A 44 5.97 -7.86 -4.03
C CYS A 44 6.88 -8.93 -4.63
N GLU A 45 7.89 -9.38 -3.90
CA GLU A 45 8.67 -10.57 -4.23
C GLU A 45 8.25 -11.77 -3.37
N PHE A 46 7.86 -11.52 -2.12
CA PHE A 46 7.42 -12.52 -1.15
C PHE A 46 6.04 -12.20 -0.59
N ASN A 47 5.33 -13.25 -0.14
CA ASN A 47 4.02 -13.10 0.51
C ASN A 47 4.08 -12.19 1.75
N ASP A 48 5.18 -12.21 2.50
CA ASP A 48 5.38 -11.42 3.72
C ASP A 48 5.47 -9.90 3.45
N GLU A 49 5.66 -9.49 2.18
CA GLU A 49 5.60 -8.08 1.80
C GLU A 49 4.17 -7.56 1.70
N CYS A 50 3.19 -8.43 1.49
CA CYS A 50 1.79 -8.05 1.37
C CYS A 50 1.17 -7.91 2.76
N PHE A 51 1.14 -6.67 3.27
CA PHE A 51 0.61 -6.38 4.60
C PHE A 51 -0.92 -6.29 4.65
N ALA A 52 -1.59 -6.37 3.49
CA ALA A 52 -3.05 -6.37 3.45
C ALA A 52 -3.60 -7.68 4.05
N THR A 53 -4.70 -7.59 4.80
CA THR A 53 -5.30 -8.75 5.46
C THR A 53 -5.88 -9.72 4.43
N ASN A 54 -5.59 -11.02 4.57
CA ASN A 54 -5.97 -12.09 3.63
C ASN A 54 -5.47 -11.81 2.20
N SER A 55 -4.19 -11.44 2.08
CA SER A 55 -3.54 -11.20 0.81
C SER A 55 -2.25 -12.02 0.69
N HIS A 56 -1.89 -12.34 -0.55
CA HIS A 56 -0.65 -13.02 -0.91
C HIS A 56 0.00 -12.36 -2.12
N CYS A 57 1.28 -12.66 -2.33
CA CYS A 57 1.98 -12.25 -3.53
C CYS A 57 1.67 -13.22 -4.66
N ASN A 58 1.05 -12.73 -5.73
CA ASN A 58 0.71 -13.57 -6.87
C ASN A 58 1.90 -13.79 -7.81
N SER A 59 1.72 -14.66 -8.81
CA SER A 59 2.74 -14.94 -9.83
C SER A 59 3.12 -13.73 -10.70
N THR A 60 2.35 -12.64 -10.68
CA THR A 60 2.70 -11.39 -11.37
C THR A 60 3.47 -10.42 -10.48
N HIS A 61 3.98 -10.90 -9.32
CA HIS A 61 4.74 -10.12 -8.35
C HIS A 61 3.92 -8.94 -7.81
N ARG A 62 2.62 -9.17 -7.58
CA ARG A 62 1.71 -8.18 -7.01
C ARG A 62 0.86 -8.78 -5.89
N CYS A 63 0.64 -7.99 -4.86
CA CYS A 63 -0.23 -8.38 -3.76
C CYS A 63 -1.69 -8.48 -4.25
N THR A 64 -2.33 -9.59 -3.99
CA THR A 64 -3.74 -9.83 -4.32
C THR A 64 -4.44 -10.51 -3.16
N CYS A 65 -5.76 -10.41 -3.12
CA CYS A 65 -6.55 -11.16 -2.15
C CYS A 65 -6.42 -12.66 -2.37
N ASP A 66 -6.48 -13.42 -1.27
CA ASP A 66 -6.53 -14.88 -1.29
C ASP A 66 -7.73 -15.39 -2.09
N GLU A 67 -7.63 -16.65 -2.55
CA GLU A 67 -8.72 -17.28 -3.31
C GLU A 67 -10.03 -17.24 -2.50
N GLY A 68 -11.07 -16.67 -3.10
CA GLY A 68 -12.38 -16.51 -2.46
C GLY A 68 -12.56 -15.22 -1.66
N TYR A 69 -11.56 -14.34 -1.59
CA TYR A 69 -11.68 -13.02 -1.01
C TYR A 69 -11.71 -11.92 -2.09
N ILE A 70 -12.47 -10.86 -1.84
CA ILE A 70 -12.57 -9.67 -2.69
C ILE A 70 -11.90 -8.47 -2.01
N ALA A 71 -11.29 -7.62 -2.84
CA ALA A 71 -10.65 -6.39 -2.39
C ALA A 71 -11.72 -5.41 -1.87
N HIS A 72 -11.78 -5.23 -0.55
CA HIS A 72 -12.63 -4.21 0.06
C HIS A 72 -11.91 -2.86 0.14
N SER A 73 -10.63 -2.90 0.47
CA SER A 73 -9.76 -1.73 0.52
C SER A 73 -8.33 -2.14 0.23
N VAL A 74 -7.44 -1.18 -0.01
CA VAL A 74 -6.02 -1.43 -0.31
C VAL A 74 -5.29 -2.26 0.78
N ASN A 75 -5.82 -2.30 2.01
CA ASN A 75 -5.26 -3.03 3.14
C ASN A 75 -6.13 -4.22 3.61
N SER A 76 -7.27 -4.50 2.99
CA SER A 76 -8.20 -5.53 3.47
C SER A 76 -8.96 -6.25 2.37
N CYS A 77 -8.98 -7.57 2.48
CA CYS A 77 -9.78 -8.46 1.67
C CYS A 77 -10.88 -9.11 2.53
N ILE A 78 -12.11 -9.13 2.01
CA ILE A 78 -13.29 -9.71 2.68
C ILE A 78 -13.88 -10.84 1.84
N GLN A 79 -14.54 -11.79 2.50
CA GLN A 79 -15.21 -12.93 1.86
C GLN A 79 -16.71 -12.68 1.72
#